data_AF-A0A919NG78-F1
#
_entry.id   AF-A0A919NG78-F1
#
_cell.length_a   1.000
_cell.length_b   1.000
_cell.length_c   1.000
_cell.angle_alpha   90.00
_cell.angle_beta   90.00
_cell.angle_gamma   90.00
#
_symmetry.space_group_name_H-M   'P 1'
#
loop_
_entity.id
_entity.type
_entity.pdbx_description
1 polymer ?
#
loop_
_entity_poly.entity_id
_entity_poly.type
_entity_poly.pdbx_seq_one_letter_code
_entity_poly.pdbx_strand_id
1 'polypeptide(L)'
;MQNRELDDGELEPPVPAGLAKLSGPLRALADFLRLDPDLLEAAATASRPMIEVAPSAAVLRRWVKDLPVADKDEVLLRLLRGDAGLLRSELLRRFHGAAAEVPAGEVRTAGELLAAAEDRWAVRQQQLREREAAERRRREEAAAAAREERLDELARDPVRTWNQVDELIATKRPKDYDAAVALLWIFRRWRYGKVRSSSSRSR
;
A
#
# COMPACT_ATOMS: atom_id res chain seq x y z
N MET A 1 16.84 2.13 4.62
CA MET A 1 17.56 1.50 5.74
C MET A 1 17.42 2.45 6.90
N GLN A 2 16.66 2.07 7.94
CA GLN A 2 16.81 2.73 9.23
C GLN A 2 18.25 2.46 9.69
N ASN A 3 18.97 3.51 10.09
CA ASN A 3 20.30 3.35 10.64
C ASN A 3 20.18 2.46 11.89
N ARG A 4 20.80 1.28 11.87
CA ARG A 4 20.96 0.38 13.03
C ARG A 4 21.95 0.99 14.03
N GLU A 5 21.69 2.21 14.45
CA GLU A 5 22.48 2.93 15.46
C GLU A 5 22.12 2.48 16.88
N LEU A 6 20.94 1.87 17.05
CA LEU A 6 20.49 1.28 18.31
C LEU A 6 20.90 -0.19 18.37
N ASP A 7 21.36 -0.63 19.55
CA ASP A 7 21.64 -2.04 19.80
C ASP A 7 20.32 -2.84 19.83
N ASP A 8 20.32 -4.06 19.31
CA ASP A 8 19.12 -4.90 19.25
C ASP A 8 18.59 -5.23 20.66
N GLY A 9 19.47 -5.18 21.68
CA GLY A 9 19.13 -5.34 23.10
C GLY A 9 18.66 -4.06 23.80
N GLU A 10 18.71 -2.89 23.14
CA GLU A 10 18.27 -1.63 23.73
C GLU A 10 16.75 -1.62 23.90
N LEU A 11 16.27 -1.07 25.01
CA LEU A 11 14.83 -1.04 25.31
C LEU A 11 14.13 -0.03 24.40
N GLU A 12 12.98 -0.44 23.85
CA GLU A 12 12.11 0.43 23.08
C GLU A 12 11.73 1.65 23.95
N PRO A 13 11.96 2.89 23.48
CA PRO A 13 11.49 4.07 24.19
C PRO A 13 9.95 4.04 24.30
N PRO A 14 9.37 4.76 25.27
CA PRO A 14 7.91 4.79 25.40
C PRO A 14 7.28 5.25 24.09
N VAL A 15 6.28 4.49 23.63
CA VAL A 15 5.61 4.75 22.36
C VAL A 15 4.58 5.85 22.54
N PRO A 16 4.61 6.91 21.70
CA PRO A 16 3.68 8.01 21.83
C PRO A 16 2.26 7.58 21.49
N ALA A 17 1.29 8.24 22.12
CA ALA A 17 -0.11 8.00 21.84
C ALA A 17 -0.50 8.49 20.43
N GLY A 18 -1.42 7.78 19.77
CA GLY A 18 -1.97 8.17 18.46
C GLY A 18 -1.15 7.71 17.26
N LEU A 19 -0.12 6.90 17.44
CA LEU A 19 0.71 6.39 16.34
C LEU A 19 -0.10 5.52 15.36
N ALA A 20 -1.14 4.84 15.86
CA ALA A 20 -2.08 4.05 15.04
C ALA A 20 -2.96 4.89 14.09
N LYS A 21 -3.04 6.22 14.28
CA LYS A 21 -3.86 7.09 13.44
C LYS A 21 -3.14 8.40 13.15
N LEU A 22 -2.21 8.33 12.19
CA LEU A 22 -1.49 9.52 11.74
C LEU A 22 -2.40 10.50 10.99
N SER A 23 -2.28 11.78 11.35
CA SER A 23 -2.87 12.90 10.61
C SER A 23 -2.16 13.09 9.25
N GLY A 24 -2.78 13.83 8.33
CA GLY A 24 -2.18 14.12 7.01
C GLY A 24 -0.75 14.67 7.08
N PRO A 25 -0.48 15.70 7.92
CA PRO A 25 0.88 16.21 8.13
C PRO A 25 1.86 15.18 8.70
N LEU A 26 1.42 14.35 9.65
CA LEU A 26 2.28 13.31 10.24
C LEU A 26 2.61 12.20 9.23
N ARG A 27 1.67 11.87 8.34
CA ARG A 27 1.92 10.94 7.23
C ARG A 27 2.95 11.51 6.25
N ALA A 28 2.79 12.77 5.85
CA ALA A 28 3.75 13.44 4.98
C ALA A 28 5.15 13.53 5.61
N LEU A 29 5.22 13.72 6.94
CA LEU A 29 6.49 13.68 7.67
C LEU A 29 7.10 12.27 7.67
N ALA A 30 6.30 11.23 7.92
CA ALA A 30 6.77 9.84 7.87
C ALA A 30 7.33 9.48 6.48
N ASP A 31 6.65 9.92 5.42
CA ASP A 31 7.09 9.75 4.03
C ASP A 31 8.40 10.50 3.76
N PHE A 32 8.50 11.76 4.22
CA PHE A 32 9.71 12.58 4.10
C PHE A 32 10.92 11.93 4.79
N LEU A 33 10.71 11.38 5.99
CA LEU A 33 11.73 10.67 6.76
C LEU A 33 11.98 9.24 6.25
N ARG A 34 11.19 8.77 5.26
CA ARG A 34 11.25 7.42 4.69
C ARG A 34 11.17 6.33 5.77
N LEU A 35 10.28 6.54 6.74
CA LEU A 35 10.02 5.54 7.77
C LEU A 35 9.41 4.29 7.13
N ASP A 36 9.90 3.12 7.52
CA ASP A 36 9.32 1.87 7.05
C ASP A 36 7.86 1.76 7.55
N PRO A 37 6.88 1.62 6.65
CA PRO A 37 5.48 1.48 7.05
C PRO A 37 5.21 0.20 7.87
N ASP A 38 5.95 -0.89 7.67
CA ASP A 38 5.86 -2.08 8.55
C ASP A 38 6.35 -1.77 9.96
N LEU A 39 7.46 -1.02 10.07
CA LEU A 39 7.99 -0.63 11.37
C LEU A 39 7.05 0.30 12.13
N LEU A 40 6.46 1.25 11.42
CA LEU A 40 5.50 2.19 11.99
C LEU A 40 4.25 1.47 12.53
N GLU A 41 3.76 0.47 11.80
CA GLU A 41 2.64 -0.39 12.22
C GLU A 41 3.03 -1.31 13.40
N ALA A 42 4.27 -1.81 13.42
CA ALA A 42 4.79 -2.61 14.54
C ALA A 42 4.88 -1.78 15.83
N ALA A 43 5.37 -0.54 15.73
CA ALA A 43 5.42 0.40 16.85
C ALA A 43 4.00 0.80 17.29
N ALA A 44 3.09 1.04 16.33
CA ALA A 44 1.72 1.45 16.60
C ALA A 44 0.92 0.41 17.41
N THR A 45 1.34 -0.85 17.41
CA THR A 45 0.69 -1.92 18.20
C THR A 45 0.76 -1.65 19.71
N ALA A 46 1.84 -1.01 20.19
CA ALA A 46 1.99 -0.59 21.59
C ALA A 46 1.52 0.86 21.84
N SER A 47 1.03 1.56 20.81
CA SER A 47 0.57 2.94 20.93
C SER A 47 -0.83 2.99 21.53
N ARG A 48 -1.00 3.79 22.59
CA ARG A 48 -2.33 4.09 23.12
C ARG A 48 -3.11 4.97 22.15
N PRO A 49 -4.45 4.87 22.10
CA PRO A 49 -5.26 5.82 21.35
C PRO A 49 -5.04 7.23 21.89
N MET A 50 -4.83 8.19 21.00
CA MET A 50 -4.77 9.59 21.39
C MET A 50 -6.17 10.06 21.75
N ILE A 51 -6.38 10.33 23.04
CA ILE A 51 -7.59 10.98 23.52
C ILE A 51 -7.31 12.49 23.47
N GLU A 52 -7.81 13.16 22.44
CA GLU A 52 -7.81 14.63 22.37
C GLU A 52 -8.83 15.18 23.38
N VAL A 53 -8.52 15.08 24.68
CA VAL A 53 -9.24 15.85 25.67
C VAL A 53 -8.69 17.27 25.61
N ALA A 54 -9.30 18.10 24.78
CA ALA A 54 -9.07 19.54 24.88
C ALA A 54 -9.40 19.96 26.32
N PRO A 55 -8.44 20.52 27.07
CA PRO A 55 -8.67 20.89 28.46
C PRO A 55 -9.79 21.92 28.51
N SER A 56 -10.72 21.73 29.46
CA SER A 56 -11.85 22.64 29.59
C SER A 56 -11.34 24.06 29.87
N ALA A 57 -12.11 25.07 29.44
CA ALA A 57 -11.75 26.47 29.67
C ALA A 57 -11.52 26.79 31.16
N ALA A 58 -12.20 26.09 32.08
CA ALA A 58 -12.01 26.24 33.52
C ALA A 58 -10.62 25.74 33.98
N VAL A 59 -10.16 24.60 33.46
CA VAL A 59 -8.85 24.03 33.78
C VAL A 59 -7.73 24.93 33.22
N LEU A 60 -7.88 25.38 31.96
CA LEU A 60 -6.95 26.31 31.35
C LEU A 60 -6.88 27.63 32.12
N ARG A 61 -8.02 28.20 32.55
CA ARG A 61 -8.06 29.43 33.36
C ARG A 61 -7.31 29.27 34.68
N ARG A 62 -7.44 28.12 35.36
CA ARG A 62 -6.71 27.85 36.61
C ARG A 62 -5.21 27.79 36.34
N TRP A 63 -4.78 27.02 35.34
CA TRP A 63 -3.36 26.94 34.98
C TRP A 63 -2.78 28.30 34.58
N VAL A 64 -3.48 29.06 33.73
CA VAL A 64 -3.06 30.42 33.36
C VAL A 64 -2.98 31.30 34.60
N LYS A 65 -3.89 31.18 35.58
CA LYS A 65 -3.80 31.95 36.83
C LYS A 65 -2.52 31.62 37.60
N ASP A 66 -2.15 30.35 37.65
CA ASP A 66 -0.99 29.85 38.40
C ASP A 66 0.37 30.14 37.73
N LEU A 67 0.39 30.57 36.45
CA LEU A 67 1.64 31.00 35.79
C LEU A 67 2.26 32.24 36.46
N PRO A 68 3.60 32.30 36.60
CA PRO A 68 4.32 33.51 37.00
C PRO A 68 3.98 34.70 36.11
N VAL A 69 3.95 35.90 36.70
CA VAL A 69 3.65 37.15 35.95
C VAL A 69 4.66 37.39 34.84
N ALA A 70 5.95 37.16 35.11
CA ALA A 70 7.00 37.29 34.11
C ALA A 70 6.77 36.39 32.87
N ASP A 71 6.29 35.15 33.06
CA ASP A 71 5.98 34.25 31.95
C ASP A 71 4.77 34.74 31.15
N LYS A 72 3.77 35.33 31.82
CA LYS A 72 2.60 35.91 31.15
C LYS A 72 3.00 37.11 30.28
N ASP A 73 3.82 37.99 30.83
CA ASP A 73 4.29 39.19 30.14
C ASP A 73 5.13 38.80 28.90
N GLU A 74 6.02 37.82 29.04
CA GLU A 74 6.85 37.33 27.93
C GLU A 74 6.00 36.70 26.81
N VAL A 75 4.99 35.90 27.17
CA VAL A 75 4.05 35.30 26.20
C VAL A 75 3.28 36.38 25.44
N LEU A 76 2.82 37.44 26.13
CA LEU A 76 2.12 38.57 25.51
C LEU A 76 3.05 39.39 24.61
N LEU A 77 4.29 39.64 25.03
CA LEU A 77 5.29 40.35 24.23
C LEU A 77 5.62 39.59 22.94
N ARG A 78 5.84 38.27 23.01
CA ARG A 78 6.09 37.40 21.84
C ARG A 78 4.90 37.40 20.89
N LEU A 79 3.68 37.38 21.41
CA LEU A 79 2.47 37.45 20.59
C LEU A 79 2.38 38.79 19.83
N LEU A 80 2.64 39.91 20.50
CA LEU A 80 2.61 41.24 19.89
C LEU A 80 3.71 41.47 18.86
N ARG A 81 4.86 40.79 18.99
CA ARG A 81 5.96 40.83 18.01
C ARG A 81 5.72 39.97 16.76
N GLY A 82 4.67 39.14 16.76
CA GLY A 82 4.37 38.24 15.65
C GLY A 82 5.04 36.86 15.74
N ASP A 83 5.74 36.55 16.83
CA ASP A 83 6.44 35.28 17.07
C ASP A 83 5.49 34.16 17.54
N ALA A 84 4.26 34.14 17.03
CA ALA A 84 3.17 33.31 17.53
C ALA A 84 3.13 31.89 16.96
N GLY A 85 3.88 31.60 15.89
CA GLY A 85 3.75 30.36 15.11
C GLY A 85 3.90 29.06 15.93
N LEU A 86 4.77 29.05 16.94
CA LEU A 86 5.00 27.92 17.84
C LEU A 86 4.56 28.19 19.29
N LEU A 87 4.04 29.38 19.59
CA LEU A 87 3.71 29.78 20.95
C LEU A 87 2.61 28.91 21.56
N ARG A 88 1.59 28.58 20.75
CA ARG A 88 0.49 27.71 21.17
C ARG A 88 0.97 26.29 21.51
N SER A 89 1.80 25.68 20.66
CA SER A 89 2.29 24.32 20.89
C SER A 89 3.21 24.26 22.12
N GLU A 90 4.05 25.27 22.32
CA GLU A 90 4.90 25.39 23.49
C GLU A 90 4.08 25.48 24.79
N LEU A 91 3.05 26.35 24.82
CA LEU A 91 2.17 26.50 25.98
C LEU A 91 1.38 25.23 26.29
N LEU A 92 0.86 24.55 25.26
CA LEU A 92 0.20 23.26 25.45
C LEU A 92 1.15 22.20 25.99
N ARG A 93 2.41 22.16 25.51
CA ARG A 93 3.43 21.24 26.05
C ARG A 93 3.69 21.52 27.54
N ARG A 94 3.81 22.79 27.94
CA ARG A 94 3.96 23.17 29.35
C ARG A 94 2.71 22.82 30.17
N PHE A 95 1.52 22.99 29.61
CA PHE A 95 0.25 22.66 30.25
C PHE A 95 0.08 21.15 30.51
N HIS A 96 0.40 20.32 29.52
CA HIS A 96 0.36 18.86 29.65
C HIS A 96 1.51 18.32 30.53
N GLY A 97 2.50 19.16 30.85
CA GLY A 97 3.73 18.78 31.53
C GLY A 97 4.71 18.06 30.59
N ALA A 98 5.92 17.81 31.08
CA ALA A 98 6.75 16.75 30.50
C ALA A 98 6.01 15.45 30.79
N ALA A 99 5.15 15.03 29.86
CA ALA A 99 4.52 13.73 29.93
C ALA A 99 5.65 12.71 29.96
N ALA A 100 5.92 12.16 31.15
CA ALA A 100 6.52 10.85 31.23
C ALA A 100 5.51 9.95 30.53
N GLU A 101 5.74 9.71 29.24
CA GLU A 101 4.95 8.73 28.50
C GLU A 101 5.16 7.42 29.23
N VAL A 102 4.19 7.07 30.08
CA VAL A 102 4.26 5.86 30.89
C VAL A 102 4.20 4.70 29.90
N PRO A 103 5.21 3.82 29.87
CA PRO A 103 5.25 2.72 28.91
C PRO A 103 3.93 1.95 28.97
N ALA A 104 3.30 1.84 27.82
CA ALA A 104 2.01 1.21 27.66
C ALA A 104 2.21 -0.26 27.29
N GLY A 105 2.69 -1.08 28.24
CA GLY A 105 2.83 -2.52 28.03
C GLY A 105 4.19 -3.07 28.46
N GLU A 106 4.43 -4.33 28.09
CA GLU A 106 5.73 -4.99 28.26
C GLU A 106 6.81 -4.21 27.51
N VAL A 107 7.95 -4.02 28.17
CA VAL A 107 9.10 -3.32 27.57
C VAL A 107 9.73 -4.27 26.56
N ARG A 108 9.55 -3.98 25.28
CA ARG A 108 10.16 -4.71 24.17
C ARG A 108 11.55 -4.15 23.90
N THR A 109 12.40 -4.92 23.26
CA THR A 109 13.67 -4.39 22.74
C THR A 109 13.50 -3.82 21.33
N ALA A 110 14.44 -2.97 20.92
CA ALA A 110 14.54 -2.49 19.54
C ALA A 110 14.62 -3.65 18.54
N GLY A 111 15.33 -4.73 18.88
CA GLY A 111 15.42 -5.94 18.07
C GLY A 111 14.08 -6.65 17.91
N GLU A 112 13.28 -6.77 18.96
CA GLU A 112 11.93 -7.35 18.89
C GLU A 112 10.98 -6.50 18.02
N LEU A 113 11.11 -5.18 18.08
CA LEU A 113 10.34 -4.27 17.23
C LEU A 113 10.72 -4.43 15.75
N LEU A 114 12.02 -4.53 15.45
CA LEU A 114 12.52 -4.75 14.09
C LEU A 114 12.09 -6.12 13.55
N ALA A 115 12.18 -7.17 14.36
CA ALA A 115 11.71 -8.50 13.98
C ALA A 115 10.20 -8.50 13.65
N ALA A 116 9.39 -7.83 14.49
CA ALA A 116 7.96 -7.68 14.23
C ALA A 116 7.66 -6.91 12.94
N ALA A 117 8.51 -5.95 12.57
CA ALA A 117 8.41 -5.24 11.29
C ALA A 117 8.77 -6.16 10.10
N GLU A 118 9.85 -6.94 10.22
CA GLU A 118 10.27 -7.89 9.19
C GLU A 118 9.21 -8.98 8.93
N ASP A 119 8.59 -9.51 9.98
CA ASP A 119 7.50 -10.49 9.86
C ASP A 119 6.30 -9.90 9.11
N ARG A 120 5.91 -8.67 9.44
CA ARG A 120 4.82 -7.96 8.75
C ARG A 120 5.16 -7.72 7.29
N TRP A 121 6.39 -7.31 7.00
CA TRP A 121 6.87 -7.13 5.64
C TRP A 121 6.77 -8.44 4.85
N ALA A 122 7.26 -9.55 5.42
CA ALA A 122 7.23 -10.87 4.79
C ALA A 122 5.80 -11.31 4.44
N VAL A 123 4.85 -11.13 5.37
CA VAL A 123 3.42 -11.42 5.15
C VAL A 123 2.86 -10.55 4.02
N ARG A 124 3.14 -9.24 4.00
CA ARG A 124 2.66 -8.35 2.92
C ARG A 124 3.24 -8.74 1.55
N GLN A 125 4.52 -9.09 1.49
CA GLN A 125 5.16 -9.53 0.25
C GLN A 125 4.55 -10.83 -0.27
N GLN A 126 4.27 -11.79 0.62
CA GLN A 126 3.60 -13.02 0.23
C GLN A 126 2.21 -12.75 -0.36
N GLN A 127 1.40 -11.93 0.32
CA GLN A 127 0.07 -11.57 -0.17
C GLN A 127 0.11 -10.86 -1.52
N LEU A 128 1.10 -10.00 -1.77
CA LEU A 128 1.27 -9.33 -3.06
C LEU A 128 1.58 -10.35 -4.16
N ARG A 129 2.52 -11.28 -3.91
CA ARG A 129 2.87 -12.35 -4.87
C ARG A 129 1.68 -13.25 -5.19
N GLU A 130 0.88 -13.59 -4.19
CA GLU A 130 -0.34 -14.39 -4.36
C GLU A 130 -1.37 -13.66 -5.21
N ARG A 131 -1.58 -12.35 -4.98
CA ARG A 131 -2.48 -11.52 -5.79
C ARG A 131 -2.01 -11.42 -7.24
N GLU A 132 -0.74 -11.15 -7.46
CA GLU A 132 -0.16 -11.11 -8.80
C GLU A 132 -0.27 -12.46 -9.52
N ALA A 133 -0.02 -13.57 -8.81
CA ALA A 133 -0.18 -14.90 -9.37
C ALA A 133 -1.64 -15.20 -9.72
N ALA A 134 -2.59 -14.81 -8.86
CA ALA A 134 -4.02 -14.95 -9.12
C ALA A 134 -4.46 -14.10 -10.33
N GLU A 135 -3.99 -12.86 -10.45
CA GLU A 135 -4.26 -12.02 -11.62
C GLU A 135 -3.68 -12.62 -12.90
N ARG A 136 -2.43 -13.12 -12.87
CA ARG A 136 -1.83 -13.79 -14.02
C ARG A 136 -2.65 -14.99 -14.46
N ARG A 137 -3.05 -15.85 -13.53
CA ARG A 137 -3.92 -17.01 -13.82
C ARG A 137 -5.24 -16.58 -14.45
N ARG A 138 -5.92 -15.58 -13.90
CA ARG A 138 -7.16 -15.05 -14.48
C ARG A 138 -6.97 -14.51 -15.89
N ARG A 139 -5.86 -13.80 -16.16
CA ARG A 139 -5.54 -13.29 -17.50
C ARG A 139 -5.23 -14.43 -18.47
N GLU A 140 -4.51 -15.46 -18.03
CA GLU A 140 -4.21 -16.64 -18.83
C GLU A 140 -5.47 -17.45 -19.15
N GLU A 141 -6.35 -17.66 -18.17
CA GLU A 141 -7.65 -18.33 -18.35
C GLU A 141 -8.54 -17.53 -19.30
N ALA A 142 -8.65 -16.21 -19.12
CA ALA A 142 -9.42 -15.36 -20.03
C ALA A 142 -8.84 -15.36 -21.45
N ALA A 143 -7.50 -15.33 -21.59
CA ALA A 143 -6.84 -15.41 -22.88
C ALA A 143 -7.02 -16.79 -23.53
N ALA A 144 -7.03 -17.87 -22.74
CA ALA A 144 -7.32 -19.22 -23.23
C ALA A 144 -8.78 -19.33 -23.70
N ALA A 145 -9.73 -18.87 -22.90
CA ALA A 145 -11.16 -18.84 -23.26
C ALA A 145 -11.41 -18.01 -24.53
N ALA A 146 -10.83 -16.81 -24.64
CA ALA A 146 -10.96 -15.97 -25.83
C ALA A 146 -10.35 -16.64 -27.08
N ARG A 147 -9.24 -17.38 -26.92
CA ARG A 147 -8.66 -18.18 -28.02
C ARG A 147 -9.60 -19.32 -28.43
N GLU A 148 -10.21 -20.01 -27.48
CA GLU A 148 -11.18 -21.08 -27.75
C GLU A 148 -12.42 -20.54 -28.46
N GLU A 149 -13.01 -19.44 -27.97
CA GLU A 149 -14.14 -18.79 -28.61
C GLU A 149 -13.81 -18.37 -30.05
N ARG A 150 -12.62 -17.80 -30.27
CA ARG A 150 -12.16 -17.42 -31.62
C ARG A 150 -12.02 -18.63 -32.54
N LEU A 151 -11.57 -19.77 -32.03
CA LEU A 151 -11.50 -21.01 -32.79
C LEU A 151 -12.90 -21.55 -33.12
N ASP A 152 -13.84 -21.45 -32.18
CA ASP A 152 -15.23 -21.87 -32.37
C ASP A 152 -15.97 -20.99 -33.39
N GLU A 153 -15.77 -19.66 -33.35
CA GLU A 153 -16.29 -18.74 -34.35
C GLU A 153 -15.84 -19.11 -35.77
N LEU A 154 -14.55 -19.35 -35.95
CA LEU A 154 -13.97 -19.74 -37.25
C LEU A 154 -14.48 -21.13 -37.69
N ALA A 155 -14.80 -22.01 -36.73
CA ALA A 155 -15.36 -23.32 -37.01
C ALA A 155 -16.86 -23.30 -37.36
N ARG A 156 -17.62 -22.28 -36.93
CA ARG A 156 -19.06 -22.16 -37.26
C ARG A 156 -19.30 -21.91 -38.75
N ASP A 157 -18.41 -21.19 -39.42
CA ASP A 157 -18.51 -20.93 -40.86
C ASP A 157 -17.14 -21.04 -41.56
N PRO A 158 -16.69 -22.29 -41.85
CA PRO A 158 -15.43 -22.53 -42.53
C PRO A 158 -15.39 -21.90 -43.93
N VAL A 159 -16.52 -21.90 -44.65
CA VAL A 159 -16.60 -21.43 -46.04
C VAL A 159 -16.38 -19.92 -46.10
N ARG A 160 -17.03 -19.15 -45.21
CA ARG A 160 -16.79 -17.71 -45.11
C ARG A 160 -15.35 -17.37 -44.73
N THR A 161 -14.75 -18.19 -43.86
CA THR A 161 -13.33 -18.02 -43.47
C THR A 161 -12.39 -18.26 -44.66
N TRP A 162 -12.66 -19.26 -45.50
CA TRP A 162 -11.91 -19.50 -46.74
C TRP A 162 -12.08 -18.36 -47.75
N ASN A 163 -13.30 -17.85 -47.94
CA ASN A 163 -13.54 -16.71 -48.83
C ASN A 163 -12.80 -15.44 -48.38
N GLN A 164 -12.68 -15.21 -47.06
CA GLN A 164 -11.88 -14.09 -46.53
C GLN A 164 -10.38 -14.25 -46.81
N VAL A 165 -9.85 -15.48 -46.76
CA VAL A 165 -8.45 -15.75 -47.12
C VAL A 165 -8.22 -15.45 -48.60
N ASP A 166 -9.12 -15.87 -49.49
CA ASP A 166 -9.02 -15.59 -50.93
C ASP A 166 -9.08 -14.09 -51.22
N GLU A 167 -9.96 -13.35 -50.54
CA GLU A 167 -10.08 -11.90 -50.67
C GLU A 167 -8.81 -11.18 -50.19
N LEU A 168 -8.24 -11.59 -49.06
CA LEU A 168 -6.98 -11.05 -48.52
C LEU A 168 -5.76 -11.37 -49.40
N ILE A 169 -5.74 -12.52 -50.06
CA ILE A 169 -4.68 -12.87 -51.02
C ILE A 169 -4.84 -12.03 -52.30
N ALA A 170 -6.07 -11.76 -52.72
CA ALA A 170 -6.37 -11.01 -53.94
C ALA A 170 -5.92 -9.53 -53.88
N THR A 171 -5.88 -8.90 -52.69
CA THR A 171 -5.44 -7.51 -52.53
C THR A 171 -3.93 -7.32 -52.74
N LYS A 172 -3.13 -8.40 -52.71
CA LYS A 172 -1.66 -8.41 -52.92
C LYS A 172 -0.88 -7.45 -52.02
N ARG A 173 -1.41 -7.07 -50.85
CA ARG A 173 -0.73 -6.21 -49.87
C ARG A 173 0.03 -7.08 -48.85
N PRO A 174 1.26 -6.71 -48.44
CA PRO A 174 2.03 -7.49 -47.47
C PRO A 174 1.28 -7.77 -46.16
N LYS A 175 0.62 -6.75 -45.59
CA LYS A 175 -0.16 -6.89 -44.35
C LYS A 175 -1.37 -7.81 -44.47
N ASP A 176 -1.98 -7.88 -45.65
CA ASP A 176 -3.15 -8.73 -45.90
C ASP A 176 -2.71 -10.18 -46.11
N TYR A 177 -1.54 -10.39 -46.73
CA TYR A 177 -0.91 -11.70 -46.83
C TYR A 177 -0.54 -12.25 -45.45
N ASP A 178 0.01 -11.41 -44.56
CA ASP A 178 0.29 -11.78 -43.16
C ASP A 178 -1.00 -12.22 -42.43
N ALA A 179 -2.10 -11.50 -42.64
CA ALA A 179 -3.41 -11.84 -42.07
C ALA A 179 -3.97 -13.16 -42.64
N ALA A 180 -3.83 -13.39 -43.95
CA ALA A 180 -4.23 -14.65 -44.60
C ALA A 180 -3.43 -15.85 -44.06
N VAL A 181 -2.11 -15.70 -43.90
CA VAL A 181 -1.24 -16.74 -43.33
C VAL A 181 -1.62 -17.03 -41.88
N ALA A 182 -1.95 -16.00 -41.09
CA ALA A 182 -2.42 -16.18 -39.71
C ALA A 182 -3.74 -16.99 -39.65
N LEU A 183 -4.71 -16.69 -40.52
CA LEU A 183 -5.97 -17.44 -40.61
C LEU A 183 -5.75 -18.91 -41.01
N LEU A 184 -4.88 -19.18 -41.98
CA LEU A 184 -4.53 -20.54 -42.40
C LEU A 184 -3.82 -21.34 -41.28
N TRP A 185 -2.96 -20.67 -40.51
CA TRP A 185 -2.29 -21.29 -39.37
C TRP A 185 -3.29 -21.69 -38.27
N ILE A 186 -4.28 -20.81 -38.00
CA ILE A 186 -5.37 -21.08 -37.07
C ILE A 186 -6.22 -22.28 -37.53
N PHE A 187 -6.59 -22.35 -38.81
CA PHE A 187 -7.37 -23.46 -39.38
C PHE A 187 -6.61 -24.79 -39.32
N ARG A 188 -5.31 -24.77 -39.67
CA ARG A 188 -4.43 -25.93 -39.55
C ARG A 188 -4.37 -26.42 -38.10
N ARG A 189 -4.18 -25.51 -37.15
CA ARG A 189 -4.12 -25.83 -35.71
C ARG A 189 -5.43 -26.43 -35.19
N TRP A 190 -6.57 -25.91 -35.61
CA TRP A 190 -7.89 -26.48 -35.30
C TRP A 190 -8.01 -27.93 -35.82
N ARG A 191 -7.63 -28.18 -37.07
CA ARG A 191 -7.69 -29.52 -37.70
C ARG A 191 -6.84 -30.55 -36.95
N TYR A 192 -5.63 -30.18 -36.51
CA TYR A 192 -4.75 -31.07 -35.74
C TYR A 192 -5.17 -31.23 -34.27
N GLY A 193 -5.77 -30.20 -33.65
CA GLY A 193 -6.28 -30.27 -32.28
C GLY A 193 -7.48 -31.20 -32.12
N LYS A 194 -8.41 -31.18 -33.07
CA LYS A 194 -9.65 -31.98 -33.02
C LYS A 194 -9.39 -33.49 -33.17
N VAL A 195 -8.42 -33.87 -34.00
CA VAL A 195 -7.98 -35.28 -34.19
C VAL A 195 -7.40 -35.89 -32.91
N ARG A 196 -6.71 -35.08 -32.08
CA ARG A 196 -6.17 -35.54 -30.79
C ARG A 196 -7.24 -35.70 -29.71
N SER A 197 -8.25 -34.82 -29.66
CA SER A 197 -9.37 -34.93 -28.70
C SER A 197 -10.35 -36.06 -29.03
N SER A 198 -10.50 -36.44 -30.30
CA SER A 198 -11.33 -37.59 -30.69
C SER A 198 -10.67 -38.94 -30.42
N SER A 199 -9.33 -38.99 -30.36
CA SER A 199 -8.60 -40.24 -30.10
C SER A 199 -8.47 -40.60 -28.61
N SER A 200 -8.68 -39.64 -27.70
CA SER A 200 -8.67 -39.86 -26.23
C SER A 200 -10.05 -40.12 -25.63
N ARG A 201 -11.14 -39.98 -26.39
CA ARG A 201 -12.51 -40.30 -25.97
C ARG A 201 -12.97 -41.72 -26.34
N SER A 202 -12.08 -42.55 -26.89
CA SER A 202 -12.40 -43.89 -27.41
C SER A 202 -11.61 -45.03 -26.74
N ARG A 203 -11.25 -44.87 -25.45
CA ARG A 203 -10.75 -45.95 -24.59
C ARG A 203 -11.50 -45.97 -23.27
#